data_AF-A0A9D4YWZ5-F1
#
_entry.id   AF-A0A9D4YWZ5-F1
#
_cell.length_a   1.000
_cell.length_b   1.000
_cell.length_c   1.000
_cell.angle_alpha   90.00
_cell.angle_beta   90.00
_cell.angle_gamma   90.00
#
_symmetry.space_group_name_H-M   'P 1'
#
loop_
_entity.id
_entity.type
_entity.pdbx_description
1 polymer ?
#
loop_
_entity_poly.entity_id
_entity_poly.type
_entity_poly.pdbx_seq_one_letter_code
_entity_poly.pdbx_strand_id
1 'polypeptide(L)'
;MIMRPGGGSGNGKLAAGESFEYAGLPLEVASSTKYLGLTFSQLSKQHGFASCADVLAKAGRQAMFAMRRRAWELGACLVEQQCMLFDVFVKPVLSYGCELWGVDVLLRPDCSSVERVHRWFCRRVQGLPKQVTAAISLAELGRQPLQSFWIQQLVRFWNRLQNSAADEDRVLGWAFKDNLEGQRSKVTERIRSQRGSYTRFGGVRHGSR
;
A
#
# COMPACT_ATOMS: atom_id res chain seq x y z
N MET A 1 13.27 -2.77 -24.53
CA MET A 1 12.89 -3.69 -23.43
C MET A 1 11.64 -4.44 -23.86
N ILE A 2 11.76 -5.57 -24.57
CA ILE A 2 10.59 -6.29 -25.08
C ILE A 2 10.39 -7.51 -24.19
N MET A 3 9.56 -7.36 -23.14
CA MET A 3 8.91 -8.51 -22.53
C MET A 3 7.86 -8.98 -23.53
N ARG A 4 8.01 -10.19 -24.07
CA ARG A 4 6.96 -10.80 -24.89
C ARG A 4 5.83 -11.22 -23.95
N PRO A 5 4.61 -10.68 -24.11
CA PRO A 5 3.49 -11.18 -23.33
C PRO A 5 3.12 -12.56 -23.89
N GLY A 6 3.32 -13.61 -23.10
CA GLY A 6 2.41 -14.76 -23.18
C GLY A 6 1.01 -14.25 -22.89
N GLY A 7 0.03 -14.62 -23.73
CA GLY A 7 -1.33 -14.10 -23.72
C GLY A 7 -2.09 -14.44 -22.43
N GLY A 8 -1.83 -13.68 -21.37
CA GLY A 8 -2.43 -13.90 -20.06
C GLY A 8 -3.88 -13.42 -19.98
N SER A 9 -4.79 -14.37 -19.71
CA SER A 9 -6.18 -14.12 -19.32
C SER A 9 -6.24 -13.28 -18.04
N GLY A 10 -6.55 -11.99 -18.19
CA GLY A 10 -7.29 -11.06 -17.29
C GLY A 10 -7.01 -10.95 -15.78
N ASN A 11 -6.35 -11.91 -15.13
CA ASN A 11 -6.37 -12.08 -13.66
C ASN A 11 -4.97 -12.18 -13.03
N GLY A 12 -3.90 -11.85 -13.76
CA GLY A 12 -2.54 -11.81 -13.20
C GLY A 12 -2.02 -13.16 -12.70
N LYS A 13 -2.63 -14.26 -13.13
CA LYS A 13 -2.09 -15.62 -13.03
C LYS A 13 -1.64 -16.02 -14.42
N LEU A 14 -0.44 -16.60 -14.51
CA LEU A 14 -0.02 -17.28 -15.73
C LEU A 14 -0.90 -18.50 -15.94
N ALA A 15 -1.29 -18.72 -17.19
CA ALA A 15 -1.92 -19.97 -17.58
C ALA A 15 -0.91 -21.13 -17.39
N ALA A 16 -1.41 -22.34 -17.16
CA ALA A 16 -0.56 -23.52 -17.04
C ALA A 16 0.27 -23.68 -18.34
N GLY A 17 1.59 -23.50 -18.25
CA GLY A 17 2.54 -23.61 -19.36
C GLY A 17 3.12 -22.29 -19.88
N GLU A 18 2.74 -21.13 -19.35
CA GLU A 18 3.37 -19.86 -19.72
C GLU A 18 4.66 -19.62 -18.93
N SER A 19 5.79 -19.53 -19.62
CA SER A 19 7.08 -19.10 -19.06
C SER A 19 7.45 -17.72 -19.60
N PHE A 20 8.01 -16.88 -18.72
CA PHE A 20 8.68 -15.66 -19.15
C PHE A 20 10.15 -15.97 -19.39
N GLU A 21 10.74 -15.40 -20.43
CA GLU A 21 12.18 -15.49 -20.69
C GLU A 21 12.78 -14.09 -20.71
N TYR A 22 13.95 -13.93 -20.08
CA TYR A 22 14.74 -12.72 -20.14
C TYR A 22 16.17 -13.08 -20.51
N ALA A 23 16.68 -12.47 -21.60
CA ALA A 23 18.00 -12.78 -22.16
C ALA A 23 18.21 -14.28 -22.44
N GLY A 24 17.16 -15.00 -22.85
CA GLY A 24 17.20 -16.44 -23.14
C GLY A 24 17.17 -17.35 -21.89
N LEU A 25 17.01 -16.79 -20.69
CA LEU A 25 16.86 -17.55 -19.45
C LEU A 25 15.40 -17.55 -18.99
N PRO A 26 14.85 -18.70 -18.59
CA PRO A 26 13.51 -18.77 -18.02
C PRO A 26 13.47 -18.03 -16.67
N LEU A 27 12.47 -17.18 -16.50
CA LEU A 27 12.21 -16.43 -15.28
C LEU A 27 11.28 -17.21 -14.37
N GLU A 28 11.68 -17.37 -13.11
CA GLU A 28 10.85 -17.93 -12.06
C GLU A 28 9.71 -16.97 -11.69
N VAL A 29 8.49 -17.50 -11.61
CA VAL A 29 7.30 -16.74 -11.25
C VAL A 29 6.98 -17.00 -9.79
N ALA A 30 7.47 -16.11 -8.92
CA ALA A 30 7.20 -16.18 -7.50
C ALA A 30 5.84 -15.52 -7.15
N SER A 31 5.12 -16.13 -6.21
CA SER A 31 3.85 -15.59 -5.69
C SER A 31 4.03 -14.38 -4.76
N SER A 32 5.23 -14.21 -4.20
CA SER A 32 5.61 -13.11 -3.33
C SER A 32 7.11 -12.83 -3.46
N THR A 33 7.50 -11.56 -3.53
CA THR A 33 8.89 -11.12 -3.64
C THR A 33 9.16 -9.93 -2.71
N LYS A 34 10.39 -9.84 -2.19
CA LYS A 34 10.80 -8.72 -1.32
C LYS A 34 11.72 -7.79 -2.10
N TYR A 35 11.37 -6.52 -2.15
CA TYR A 35 12.17 -5.48 -2.79
C TYR A 35 12.25 -4.24 -1.89
N LEU A 36 13.48 -3.78 -1.62
CA LEU A 36 13.78 -2.66 -0.71
C LEU A 36 13.04 -2.76 0.65
N GLY A 37 12.91 -3.96 1.21
CA GLY A 37 12.24 -4.15 2.50
C GLY A 37 10.72 -4.28 2.44
N LEU A 38 10.10 -4.03 1.28
CA LEU A 38 8.65 -4.20 1.06
C LEU A 38 8.37 -5.55 0.39
N THR A 39 7.32 -6.23 0.85
CA THR A 39 6.87 -7.52 0.30
C THR A 39 5.75 -7.30 -0.71
N PHE A 40 6.01 -7.64 -1.96
CA PHE A 40 5.06 -7.58 -3.06
C PHE A 40 4.46 -8.97 -3.24
N SER A 41 3.18 -9.13 -2.88
CA SER A 41 2.42 -10.33 -3.24
C SER A 41 1.78 -10.16 -4.61
N GLN A 42 1.59 -11.27 -5.32
CA GLN A 42 0.95 -11.29 -6.65
C GLN A 42 -0.33 -10.44 -6.65
N LEU A 43 -0.38 -9.44 -7.55
CA LEU A 43 -1.41 -8.40 -7.67
C LEU A 43 -2.79 -8.95 -8.15
N SER A 44 -3.09 -10.23 -7.95
CA SER A 44 -4.36 -10.84 -8.39
C SER A 44 -5.58 -10.40 -7.55
N LYS A 45 -5.38 -9.59 -6.50
CA LYS A 45 -6.43 -9.10 -5.60
C LYS A 45 -6.39 -7.58 -5.56
N GLN A 46 -7.54 -6.95 -5.29
CA GLN A 46 -7.68 -5.49 -5.10
C GLN A 46 -6.84 -4.90 -3.95
N HIS A 47 -6.01 -5.70 -3.27
CA HIS A 47 -5.31 -5.36 -2.03
C HIS A 47 -3.86 -5.89 -2.07
N GLY A 48 -3.12 -5.58 -3.14
CA GLY A 48 -1.78 -6.14 -3.40
C GLY A 48 -0.75 -5.85 -2.31
N PHE A 49 -1.00 -4.84 -1.47
CA PHE A 49 -0.04 -4.35 -0.47
C PHE A 49 -0.49 -4.47 0.98
N ALA A 50 -1.64 -5.08 1.26
CA ALA A 50 -2.11 -5.29 2.64
C ALA A 50 -1.10 -6.12 3.47
N SER A 51 -0.47 -7.11 2.85
CA SER A 51 0.57 -7.94 3.46
C SER A 51 1.81 -7.14 3.87
N CYS A 52 2.16 -6.09 3.13
CA CYS A 52 3.25 -5.16 3.46
C CYS A 52 2.99 -4.47 4.80
N ALA A 53 1.79 -3.93 4.98
CA ALA A 53 1.40 -3.21 6.19
C ALA A 53 1.52 -4.11 7.44
N ASP A 54 1.14 -5.39 7.34
CA ASP A 54 1.26 -6.35 8.44
C ASP A 54 2.70 -6.65 8.85
N VAL A 55 3.60 -6.80 7.86
CA VAL A 55 5.03 -7.01 8.10
C VAL A 55 5.63 -5.77 8.79
N LEU A 56 5.32 -4.57 8.31
CA LEU A 56 5.76 -3.32 8.91
C LEU A 56 5.17 -3.10 10.30
N ALA A 57 3.91 -3.49 10.53
CA ALA A 57 3.29 -3.44 11.85
C ALA A 57 4.00 -4.36 12.84
N LYS A 58 4.46 -5.55 12.42
CA LYS A 58 5.25 -6.46 13.26
C LYS A 58 6.61 -5.83 13.61
N ALA A 59 7.32 -5.31 12.62
CA ALA A 59 8.60 -4.63 12.82
C ALA A 59 8.45 -3.39 13.71
N GLY A 60 7.43 -2.57 13.48
CA GLY A 60 7.14 -1.38 14.28
C GLY A 60 6.76 -1.71 15.73
N ARG A 61 6.04 -2.82 15.98
CA ARG A 61 5.82 -3.30 17.36
C ARG A 61 7.13 -3.67 18.05
N GLN A 62 8.03 -4.37 17.35
CA GLN A 62 9.34 -4.72 17.91
C GLN A 62 10.16 -3.47 18.22
N ALA A 63 10.22 -2.51 17.29
CA ALA A 63 10.89 -1.22 17.48
C ALA A 63 10.30 -0.45 18.67
N MET A 64 8.97 -0.43 18.81
CA MET A 64 8.27 0.22 19.92
C MET A 64 8.62 -0.42 21.27
N PHE A 65 8.62 -1.75 21.38
CA PHE A 65 8.98 -2.41 22.64
C PHE A 65 10.46 -2.22 22.99
N ALA A 66 11.35 -2.27 22.00
CA ALA A 66 12.77 -1.96 22.19
C ALA A 66 12.98 -0.52 22.67
N MET A 67 12.31 0.44 22.02
CA MET A 67 12.32 1.86 22.40
C MET A 67 11.83 2.05 23.83
N ARG A 68 10.68 1.47 24.20
CA ARG A 68 10.14 1.61 25.55
C ARG A 68 11.03 1.01 26.62
N ARG A 69 11.66 -0.14 26.34
CA ARG A 69 12.65 -0.75 27.24
C ARG A 69 13.83 0.19 27.48
N ARG A 70 14.42 0.74 26.42
CA ARG A 70 15.54 1.69 26.54
C ARG A 70 15.13 2.97 27.24
N ALA A 71 13.95 3.50 26.95
CA ALA A 71 13.44 4.69 27.61
C ALA A 71 13.29 4.47 29.12
N TRP A 72 12.81 3.30 29.55
CA TRP A 72 12.74 2.93 30.96
C TRP A 72 14.13 2.82 31.61
N GLU A 73 15.08 2.14 30.96
CA GLU A 73 16.47 2.00 31.45
C GLU A 73 17.17 3.37 31.62
N LEU A 74 16.81 4.35 30.79
CA LEU A 74 17.34 5.71 30.82
C LEU A 74 16.51 6.70 31.67
N GLY A 75 15.43 6.24 32.31
CA GLY A 75 14.55 7.10 33.12
C GLY A 75 13.71 8.11 32.30
N ALA A 76 13.65 7.98 30.98
CA ALA A 76 12.83 8.81 30.10
C ALA A 76 11.35 8.41 30.17
N CYS A 77 10.71 8.67 31.31
CA CYS A 77 9.35 8.21 31.62
C CYS A 77 8.25 9.25 31.31
N LEU A 78 8.62 10.50 31.00
CA LEU A 78 7.63 11.54 30.72
C LEU A 78 6.87 11.22 29.43
N VAL A 79 5.56 11.51 29.44
CA VAL A 79 4.67 11.26 28.30
C VAL A 79 5.18 11.93 27.02
N GLU A 80 5.60 13.19 27.13
CA GLU A 80 6.14 13.95 26.01
C GLU A 80 7.42 13.32 25.43
N GLN A 81 8.33 12.88 26.30
CA GLN A 81 9.55 12.18 25.89
C GLN A 81 9.22 10.87 25.17
N GLN A 82 8.30 10.07 25.72
CA GLN A 82 7.84 8.83 25.10
C GLN A 82 7.23 9.09 23.71
N CYS A 83 6.42 10.13 23.59
CA CYS A 83 5.83 10.57 22.32
C CYS A 83 6.90 10.98 21.31
N MET A 84 7.89 11.78 21.72
CA MET A 84 9.01 12.15 20.84
C MET A 84 9.83 10.92 20.40
N LEU A 85 10.14 10.01 21.33
CA LEU A 85 10.87 8.77 21.01
C LEU A 85 10.07 7.89 20.04
N PHE A 86 8.75 7.83 20.17
CA PHE A 86 7.90 7.13 19.20
C PHE A 86 8.01 7.75 17.80
N ASP A 87 7.98 9.07 17.70
CA ASP A 87 8.10 9.77 16.42
C ASP A 87 9.45 9.57 15.75
N VAL A 88 10.53 9.45 16.52
CA VAL A 88 11.89 9.24 16.01
C VAL A 88 12.15 7.78 15.62
N PHE A 89 11.74 6.82 16.46
CA PHE A 89 12.16 5.42 16.29
C PHE A 89 11.10 4.52 15.66
N VAL A 90 9.81 4.77 15.93
CA VAL A 90 8.74 3.83 15.58
C VAL A 90 7.98 4.30 14.35
N LYS A 91 7.61 5.59 14.30
CA LYS A 91 6.87 6.17 13.18
C LYS A 91 7.55 5.95 11.82
N PRO A 92 8.90 6.09 11.67
CA PRO A 92 9.56 5.84 10.39
C PRO A 92 9.46 4.37 9.96
N VAL A 93 9.59 3.42 10.90
CA VAL A 93 9.45 1.99 10.62
C VAL A 93 8.02 1.66 10.17
N LEU A 94 7.02 2.22 10.86
CA LEU A 94 5.61 2.04 10.53
C LEU A 94 5.22 2.67 9.20
N SER A 95 5.84 3.80 8.82
CA SER A 95 5.45 4.59 7.65
C SER A 95 6.33 4.34 6.42
N TYR A 96 7.31 3.45 6.51
CA TYR A 96 8.23 3.18 5.43
C TYR A 96 7.51 2.66 4.18
N GLY A 97 7.63 3.37 3.05
CA GLY A 97 6.98 3.01 1.80
C GLY A 97 5.46 3.22 1.78
N CYS A 98 4.92 4.06 2.68
CA CYS A 98 3.49 4.36 2.75
C CYS A 98 2.91 4.93 1.45
N GLU A 99 3.74 5.44 0.55
CA GLU A 99 3.35 5.89 -0.78
C GLU A 99 2.92 4.75 -1.69
N LEU A 100 3.39 3.52 -1.41
CA LEU A 100 3.03 2.30 -2.14
C LEU A 100 1.85 1.59 -1.46
N TRP A 101 2.00 1.20 -0.20
CA TRP A 101 1.00 0.39 0.49
C TRP A 101 -0.09 1.21 1.19
N GLY A 102 0.17 2.49 1.47
CA GLY A 102 -0.76 3.34 2.23
C GLY A 102 -2.03 3.68 1.44
N VAL A 103 -2.01 3.61 0.11
CA VAL A 103 -3.18 3.87 -0.76
C VAL A 103 -4.35 2.95 -0.40
N ASP A 104 -4.08 1.65 -0.20
CA ASP A 104 -5.09 0.66 0.19
C ASP A 104 -5.69 0.98 1.57
N VAL A 105 -4.89 1.56 2.47
CA VAL A 105 -5.29 1.93 3.82
C VAL A 105 -6.14 3.20 3.83
N LEU A 106 -5.94 4.13 2.89
CA LEU A 106 -6.79 5.32 2.76
C LEU A 106 -8.24 4.98 2.41
N LEU A 107 -8.44 3.91 1.64
CA LEU A 107 -9.76 3.41 1.29
C LEU A 107 -10.44 2.69 2.47
N ARG A 108 -9.69 2.26 3.49
CA ARG A 108 -10.17 1.54 4.70
C ARG A 108 -9.34 1.90 5.95
N PRO A 109 -9.55 3.09 6.53
CA PRO A 109 -8.69 3.61 7.60
C PRO A 109 -8.75 2.80 8.90
N ASP A 110 -9.86 2.11 9.18
CA ASP A 110 -10.10 1.42 10.45
C ASP A 110 -9.39 0.06 10.58
N CYS A 111 -8.94 -0.51 9.48
CA CYS A 111 -8.37 -1.86 9.42
C CYS A 111 -6.83 -1.91 9.35
N SER A 112 -6.15 -0.76 9.46
CA SER A 112 -4.69 -0.73 9.36
C SER A 112 -4.00 -1.36 10.58
N SER A 113 -3.29 -2.46 10.36
CA SER A 113 -2.46 -3.11 11.37
C SER A 113 -1.34 -2.21 11.89
N VAL A 114 -0.87 -1.28 11.06
CA VAL A 114 0.14 -0.27 11.39
C VAL A 114 -0.42 0.77 12.37
N GLU A 115 -1.59 1.33 12.07
CA GLU A 115 -2.26 2.31 12.93
C GLU A 115 -2.62 1.71 14.31
N ARG A 116 -2.97 0.42 14.35
CA ARG A 116 -3.22 -0.30 15.61
C ARG A 116 -2.02 -0.26 16.57
N VAL A 117 -0.80 -0.22 16.05
CA VAL A 117 0.42 -0.08 16.88
C VAL A 117 0.47 1.30 17.54
N HIS A 118 0.21 2.36 16.77
CA HIS A 118 0.21 3.73 17.28
C HIS A 118 -0.90 3.98 18.32
N ARG A 119 -2.12 3.49 18.05
CA ARG A 119 -3.24 3.58 19.00
C ARG A 119 -2.96 2.80 20.28
N TRP A 120 -2.35 1.63 20.18
CA TRP A 120 -1.95 0.85 21.34
C TRP A 120 -0.92 1.61 22.19
N PHE A 121 0.07 2.23 21.53
CA PHE A 121 1.09 3.05 22.20
C PHE A 121 0.46 4.24 22.94
N CYS A 122 -0.41 5.01 22.28
CA CYS A 122 -1.06 6.19 22.88
C CYS A 122 -1.81 5.84 24.16
N ARG A 123 -2.63 4.77 24.13
CA ARG A 123 -3.35 4.30 25.32
C ARG A 123 -2.39 3.85 26.40
N ARG A 124 -1.32 3.14 26.03
CA ARG A 124 -0.39 2.56 27.00
C ARG A 124 0.43 3.61 27.73
N VAL A 125 0.82 4.68 27.07
CA VAL A 125 1.56 5.80 27.69
C VAL A 125 0.69 6.54 28.71
N GLN A 126 -0.61 6.70 28.42
CA GLN A 126 -1.56 7.35 29.32
C GLN A 126 -2.10 6.44 30.44
N GLY A 127 -1.83 5.13 30.38
CA GLY A 127 -2.43 4.16 31.31
C GLY A 127 -3.92 3.88 31.07
N LEU A 128 -4.45 4.23 29.90
CA LEU A 128 -5.87 4.07 29.58
C LEU A 128 -6.27 2.60 29.35
N PRO A 129 -7.50 2.21 29.73
CA PRO A 129 -8.02 0.88 29.47
C PRO A 129 -8.35 0.69 27.98
N LYS A 130 -8.47 -0.58 27.54
CA LYS A 130 -8.64 -0.93 26.12
C LYS A 130 -9.94 -0.40 25.51
N GLN A 131 -10.95 -0.19 26.35
CA GLN A 131 -12.30 0.26 26.01
C GLN A 131 -12.33 1.72 25.54
N VAL A 132 -11.35 2.54 25.93
CA VAL A 132 -11.31 3.94 25.53
C VAL A 132 -11.14 4.06 24.02
N THR A 133 -11.97 4.90 23.41
CA THR A 133 -11.92 5.13 21.97
C THR A 133 -10.57 5.69 21.56
N ALA A 134 -10.09 5.30 20.37
CA ALA A 134 -8.80 5.76 19.88
C ALA A 134 -8.76 7.29 19.70
N ALA A 135 -9.89 7.89 19.31
CA ALA A 135 -10.03 9.32 19.14
C ALA A 135 -9.73 10.11 20.43
N ILE A 136 -10.27 9.66 21.58
CA ILE A 136 -10.01 10.30 22.87
C ILE A 136 -8.52 10.19 23.22
N SER A 137 -7.95 8.99 23.15
CA SER A 137 -6.52 8.79 23.47
C SER A 137 -5.58 9.63 22.58
N LEU A 138 -5.94 9.85 21.31
CA LEU A 138 -5.18 10.73 20.43
C LEU A 138 -5.37 12.20 20.78
N ALA A 139 -6.61 12.63 21.07
CA ALA A 139 -6.94 14.00 21.43
C ALA A 139 -6.23 14.44 22.73
N GLU A 140 -6.21 13.60 23.76
CA GLU A 140 -5.53 13.88 25.04
C GLU A 140 -4.02 14.10 24.87
N LEU A 141 -3.38 13.44 23.89
CA LEU A 141 -1.96 13.64 23.59
C LEU A 141 -1.72 14.75 22.55
N GLY A 142 -2.76 15.39 22.02
CA GLY A 142 -2.66 16.32 20.90
C GLY A 142 -2.12 15.66 19.62
N ARG A 143 -2.32 14.35 19.44
CA ARG A 143 -1.75 13.58 18.32
C ARG A 143 -2.77 13.34 17.22
N GLN A 144 -2.27 13.27 15.99
CA GLN A 144 -3.05 12.90 14.82
C GLN A 144 -2.85 11.41 14.48
N PRO A 145 -3.84 10.75 13.84
CA PRO A 145 -3.65 9.42 13.27
C PRO A 145 -2.49 9.39 12.26
N LEU A 146 -1.80 8.25 12.11
CA LEU A 146 -0.68 8.14 11.17
C LEU A 146 -1.12 8.32 9.71
N GLN A 147 -2.38 8.02 9.41
CA GLN A 147 -2.99 8.23 8.10
C GLN A 147 -2.78 9.67 7.59
N SER A 148 -2.94 10.66 8.46
CA SER A 148 -2.76 12.07 8.09
C SER A 148 -1.34 12.33 7.58
N PHE A 149 -0.33 11.68 8.18
CA PHE A 149 1.05 11.76 7.71
C PHE A 149 1.25 11.02 6.38
N TRP A 150 0.64 9.84 6.21
CA TRP A 150 0.75 9.07 4.95
C TRP A 150 0.13 9.80 3.76
N ILE A 151 -1.02 10.46 3.96
CA ILE A 151 -1.66 11.28 2.92
C ILE A 151 -0.68 12.36 2.44
N GLN A 152 0.00 13.05 3.36
CA GLN A 152 0.98 14.07 3.00
C GLN A 152 2.14 13.48 2.19
N GLN A 153 2.67 12.32 2.57
CA GLN A 153 3.74 11.66 1.81
C GLN A 153 3.27 11.21 0.43
N LEU A 154 2.06 10.65 0.34
CA LEU A 154 1.47 10.21 -0.92
C LEU A 154 1.28 11.37 -1.89
N VAL A 155 0.72 12.49 -1.42
CA VAL A 155 0.53 13.70 -2.22
C VAL A 155 1.88 14.26 -2.68
N ARG A 156 2.88 14.33 -1.79
CA ARG A 156 4.24 14.76 -2.14
C ARG A 156 4.86 13.85 -3.19
N PHE A 157 4.71 12.54 -3.05
CA PHE A 157 5.22 11.57 -4.01
C PHE A 157 4.53 11.70 -5.36
N TRP A 158 3.21 11.85 -5.38
CA TRP A 158 2.45 12.10 -6.61
C TRP A 158 2.90 13.37 -7.33
N ASN A 159 3.07 14.48 -6.60
CA ASN A 159 3.56 15.73 -7.18
C ASN A 159 4.98 15.58 -7.74
N ARG A 160 5.86 14.83 -7.05
CA ARG A 160 7.20 14.51 -7.58
C ARG A 160 7.13 13.70 -8.87
N LEU A 161 6.21 12.74 -8.98
CA LEU A 161 6.00 11.98 -10.21
C LEU A 161 5.51 12.87 -11.35
N GLN A 162 4.51 13.72 -11.10
CA GLN A 162 4.02 14.67 -12.10
C GLN A 162 5.12 15.61 -12.60
N ASN A 163 5.92 16.16 -11.70
CA ASN A 163 7.05 17.01 -12.07
C ASN A 163 8.11 16.24 -12.86
N SER A 164 8.37 14.97 -12.51
CA SER A 164 9.30 14.13 -13.27
C SER A 164 8.82 13.77 -14.67
N ALA A 165 7.51 13.86 -14.94
CA ALA A 165 6.94 13.60 -16.27
C ALA A 165 7.13 14.78 -17.25
N ALA A 166 7.31 15.99 -16.71
CA ALA A 166 7.55 17.20 -17.51
C ALA A 166 9.00 17.27 -18.04
N ASP A 167 9.93 16.57 -17.38
CA ASP A 167 11.32 16.47 -17.77
C ASP A 167 11.53 15.24 -18.68
N GLU A 168 12.03 15.46 -19.89
CA GLU A 168 12.17 14.41 -20.89
C GLU A 168 13.38 13.49 -20.65
N ASP A 169 14.39 13.93 -19.91
CA ASP A 169 15.62 13.14 -19.69
C ASP A 169 15.53 12.21 -18.46
N ARG A 170 14.44 12.32 -17.69
CA ARG A 170 14.31 11.61 -16.43
C ARG A 170 13.66 10.24 -16.61
N VAL A 171 14.44 9.18 -16.35
CA VAL A 171 13.98 7.76 -16.40
C VAL A 171 12.72 7.51 -15.58
N LEU A 172 12.57 8.18 -14.41
CA LEU A 172 11.36 8.08 -13.59
C LEU A 172 10.11 8.59 -14.34
N GLY A 173 10.26 9.66 -15.12
CA GLY A 173 9.20 10.21 -15.96
C GLY A 173 8.77 9.24 -17.05
N TRP A 174 9.72 8.54 -17.68
CA TRP A 174 9.43 7.50 -18.68
C TRP A 174 8.65 6.34 -18.06
N ALA A 175 9.13 5.81 -16.92
CA ALA A 175 8.44 4.72 -16.22
C ALA A 175 7.03 5.13 -15.78
N PHE A 176 6.84 6.39 -15.37
CA PHE A 176 5.51 6.90 -14.98
C PHE A 176 4.57 7.02 -16.19
N LYS A 177 5.03 7.56 -17.32
CA LYS A 177 4.24 7.66 -18.57
C LYS A 177 3.83 6.28 -19.08
N ASP A 178 4.76 5.33 -19.13
CA ASP A 178 4.50 3.95 -19.54
C ASP A 178 3.44 3.27 -18.65
N ASN A 179 3.55 3.44 -17.31
CA ASN A 179 2.54 2.93 -16.38
C ASN A 179 1.15 3.56 -16.60
N LEU A 180 1.08 4.87 -16.87
CA LEU A 180 -0.19 5.55 -17.13
C LEU A 180 -0.85 5.06 -18.43
N GLU A 181 -0.06 4.88 -19.49
CA GLU A 181 -0.53 4.34 -20.76
C GLU A 181 -1.06 2.92 -20.58
N GLY A 182 -0.35 2.07 -19.85
CA GLY A 182 -0.79 0.72 -19.51
C GLY A 182 -2.14 0.68 -18.76
N GLN A 183 -2.37 1.62 -17.83
CA GLN A 183 -3.64 1.71 -17.11
C GLN A 183 -4.79 2.24 -18.00
N ARG A 184 -4.53 3.22 -18.86
CA ARG A 184 -5.53 3.77 -19.80
C ARG A 184 -6.04 2.72 -20.76
N SER A 185 -5.15 1.86 -21.27
CA SER A 185 -5.51 0.76 -22.17
C SER A 185 -6.43 -0.25 -21.47
N LYS A 186 -6.10 -0.68 -20.24
CA LYS A 186 -6.92 -1.60 -19.43
C LYS A 186 -8.31 -1.04 -19.11
N VAL A 187 -8.40 0.24 -18.78
CA VAL A 187 -9.68 0.91 -18.51
C VAL A 187 -10.54 0.95 -19.77
N THR A 188 -9.94 1.29 -20.91
CA THR A 188 -10.63 1.36 -22.20
C THR A 188 -11.16 -0.01 -22.63
N GLU A 189 -10.37 -1.07 -22.46
CA GLU A 189 -10.80 -2.46 -22.70
C GLU A 189 -11.95 -2.88 -21.77
N ARG A 190 -11.89 -2.51 -20.49
CA ARG A 190 -12.96 -2.80 -19.52
C ARG A 190 -14.28 -2.12 -19.89
N ILE A 191 -14.23 -0.85 -20.33
CA ILE A 191 -15.42 -0.11 -20.80
C ILE A 191 -15.98 -0.74 -22.08
N ARG A 192 -15.13 -1.15 -23.02
CA ARG A 192 -15.56 -1.85 -24.25
C ARG A 192 -16.20 -3.21 -23.95
N SER A 193 -15.63 -3.98 -23.03
CA SER A 193 -16.19 -5.25 -22.56
C SER A 193 -17.59 -5.08 -21.93
N GLN A 194 -17.77 -4.07 -21.08
CA GLN A 194 -19.07 -3.78 -20.47
C GLN A 194 -20.14 -3.31 -21.47
N ARG A 195 -19.77 -2.55 -22.50
CA ARG A 195 -20.69 -2.15 -23.59
C ARG A 195 -21.10 -3.34 -24.47
N GLY A 196 -20.18 -4.28 -24.75
CA GLY A 196 -20.47 -5.49 -25.52
C GLY A 196 -21.44 -6.47 -24.83
N SER A 197 -21.46 -6.48 -23.48
CA SER A 197 -22.40 -7.29 -22.70
C SER A 197 -23.84 -6.75 -22.74
N TYR A 198 -24.04 -5.43 -22.83
CA TYR A 198 -25.38 -4.83 -22.93
C TYR A 198 -26.03 -5.06 -24.30
N THR A 199 -25.26 -5.08 -25.38
CA THR A 199 -25.78 -5.38 -26.74
C THR A 199 -26.22 -6.83 -26.93
N ARG A 200 -25.81 -7.75 -26.04
CA ARG A 200 -26.12 -9.19 -26.16
C ARG A 200 -27.45 -9.59 -25.47
N PHE A 201 -28.11 -8.68 -24.74
CA PHE A 201 -29.40 -8.91 -24.08
C PHE A 201 -30.61 -8.26 -24.79
N GLY A 202 -30.40 -7.54 -25.89
CA GLY A 202 -31.47 -6.85 -26.65
C GLY A 202 -32.15 -7.66 -27.76
N GLY A 203 -31.96 -8.98 -27.81
CA GLY A 203 -32.46 -9.85 -28.87
C GLY A 203 -33.53 -10.85 -28.43
N VAL A 204 -34.64 -10.39 -27.83
CA VAL A 204 -35.82 -11.26 -27.62
C VAL A 204 -36.64 -11.28 -28.92
N ARG A 205 -36.58 -12.42 -29.62
CA ARG A 205 -37.37 -12.70 -30.83
C ARG A 205 -38.87 -12.59 -30.50
N HIS A 206 -39.58 -11.68 -31.17
CA HIS A 206 -41.02 -11.79 -31.31
C HIS A 206 -41.32 -12.84 -32.39
N GLY A 207 -41.87 -13.98 -31.96
CA GLY A 207 -42.46 -14.98 -32.83
C GLY A 207 -43.77 -14.45 -33.40
N SER A 208 -43.82 -14.35 -34.72
CA SER A 208 -45.01 -14.01 -35.50
C SER A 208 -46.12 -15.05 -35.30
N ARG A 209 -47.35 -14.56 -35.15
CA ARG A 209 -48.59 -15.32 -35.37
C ARG A 209 -48.80 -15.59 -36.85
#